data_AF-A0A8S3QDJ5-F1
#
_entry.id   AF-A0A8S3QDJ5-F1
#
_cell.length_a   1.000
_cell.length_b   1.000
_cell.length_c   1.000
_cell.angle_alpha   90.00
_cell.angle_beta   90.00
_cell.angle_gamma   90.00
#
_symmetry.space_group_name_H-M   'P 1'
#
loop_
_entity.id
_entity.type
_entity.pdbx_description
1 polymer ?
#
loop_
_entity_poly.entity_id
_entity_poly.type
_entity_poly.pdbx_seq_one_letter_code
_entity_poly.pdbx_strand_id
1 'polypeptide(L)'
;MKTNIVGYDYPQFLILETPCSREPCLYNGTCTELGNLPICACTDGYNGSRCEGTPCNSSPCLNRGTCKPSGSSFVCSCSTGYSGKQCQTFWLGGSDQANEGVWVWTTSGQVFTVTDWHTRTIREPNNQNGNENCLTIDDDLDYEWNDEKCSIDYRFICEKPLV
;
A
#
# COMPACT_ATOMS: atom_id res chain seq x y z
N MET A 1 18.57 2.20 -74.28
CA MET A 1 18.38 3.50 -73.62
C MET A 1 17.67 3.27 -72.29
N LYS A 2 18.27 3.77 -71.21
CA LYS A 2 17.73 4.18 -69.89
C LYS A 2 16.68 3.27 -69.22
N THR A 3 17.06 2.41 -68.25
CA THR A 3 17.18 2.65 -66.79
C THR A 3 15.87 3.08 -66.10
N ASN A 4 15.41 2.27 -65.14
CA ASN A 4 15.22 2.73 -63.75
C ASN A 4 14.98 1.55 -62.81
N ILE A 5 16.03 1.22 -62.04
CA ILE A 5 16.00 0.36 -60.87
C ILE A 5 16.00 1.35 -59.70
N VAL A 6 14.92 1.40 -58.92
CA VAL A 6 14.95 2.12 -57.63
C VAL A 6 15.36 1.08 -56.60
N GLY A 7 16.65 1.07 -56.28
CA GLY A 7 17.19 0.29 -55.18
C GLY A 7 16.73 0.89 -53.85
N TYR A 8 16.24 0.04 -52.96
CA TYR A 8 16.36 0.26 -51.53
C TYR A 8 17.35 -0.78 -51.01
N ASP A 9 18.60 -0.36 -51.02
CA ASP A 9 19.73 -1.04 -50.40
C ASP A 9 19.56 -0.89 -48.87
N TYR A 10 18.89 -1.86 -48.25
CA TYR A 10 18.95 -2.00 -46.80
C TYR A 10 20.24 -2.75 -46.49
N PRO A 11 21.24 -2.14 -45.82
CA PRO A 11 22.38 -2.90 -45.36
C PRO A 11 21.84 -3.99 -44.42
N GLN A 12 22.25 -5.23 -44.64
CA GLN A 12 21.94 -6.35 -43.76
C GLN A 12 22.50 -6.09 -42.36
N PHE A 13 21.80 -5.31 -41.55
CA PHE A 13 21.84 -5.46 -40.11
C PHE A 13 20.92 -6.63 -39.79
N LEU A 14 21.50 -7.81 -39.68
CA LEU A 14 20.86 -8.95 -39.05
C LEU A 14 20.61 -8.58 -37.59
N ILE A 15 19.44 -8.01 -37.31
CA ILE A 15 18.91 -8.00 -35.95
C ILE A 15 18.60 -9.48 -35.69
N LEU A 16 19.42 -10.14 -34.87
CA LEU A 16 19.12 -11.49 -34.43
C LEU A 16 17.88 -11.37 -33.52
N GLU A 17 16.70 -11.51 -34.11
CA GLU A 17 15.43 -11.58 -33.40
C GLU A 17 15.39 -12.92 -32.67
N THR A 18 15.82 -12.91 -31.42
CA THR A 18 15.68 -14.04 -30.53
C THR A 18 14.43 -13.87 -29.67
N PRO A 19 13.95 -14.93 -29.01
CA PRO A 19 12.84 -14.82 -28.08
C PRO A 19 13.06 -13.78 -26.96
N CYS A 20 14.31 -13.42 -26.65
CA CYS A 20 14.65 -12.41 -25.65
C CYS A 20 14.80 -10.98 -26.21
N SER A 21 14.84 -10.77 -27.53
CA SER A 21 15.06 -9.45 -28.16
C SER A 21 13.99 -8.41 -27.84
N ARG A 22 12.82 -8.83 -27.33
CA ARG A 22 11.71 -7.93 -26.93
C ARG A 22 11.52 -7.79 -25.43
N GLU A 23 12.53 -8.17 -24.64
CA GLU A 23 12.50 -8.07 -23.17
C GLU A 23 11.21 -8.67 -22.57
N PRO A 24 10.91 -9.96 -22.82
CA PRO A 24 9.62 -10.56 -22.46
C PRO A 24 9.39 -10.65 -20.94
N CYS A 25 10.48 -10.63 -20.16
CA CYS A 25 10.49 -10.74 -18.70
C CYS A 25 10.30 -9.37 -18.04
N LEU A 26 9.28 -9.24 -17.20
CA LEU A 26 8.94 -8.02 -16.48
C LEU A 26 9.81 -7.83 -15.23
N TYR A 27 9.76 -6.63 -14.66
CA TYR A 27 10.37 -6.26 -13.37
C TYR A 27 11.85 -6.70 -13.22
N ASN A 28 12.62 -6.47 -14.28
CA ASN A 28 14.05 -6.81 -14.37
C ASN A 28 14.35 -8.32 -14.26
N GLY A 29 13.40 -9.19 -14.62
CA GLY A 29 13.65 -10.61 -14.78
C GLY A 29 14.71 -10.89 -15.86
N THR A 30 15.55 -11.90 -15.64
CA THR A 30 16.59 -12.30 -16.59
C THR A 30 16.00 -13.24 -17.64
N CYS A 31 16.13 -12.89 -18.91
CA CYS A 31 15.68 -13.72 -20.03
C CYS A 31 16.78 -14.68 -20.49
N THR A 32 16.43 -15.94 -20.69
CA THR A 32 17.28 -16.97 -21.29
C THR A 32 16.51 -17.70 -22.39
N GLU A 33 17.23 -18.19 -23.40
CA GLU A 33 16.62 -18.87 -24.54
C GLU A 33 16.63 -20.39 -24.35
N LEU A 34 15.48 -21.02 -24.56
CA LEU A 34 15.34 -22.47 -24.66
C LEU A 34 14.70 -22.80 -26.01
N GLY A 35 15.54 -22.98 -27.03
CA GLY A 35 15.08 -23.12 -28.42
C GLY A 35 14.41 -21.82 -28.88
N ASN A 36 13.14 -21.91 -29.28
CA ASN A 36 12.35 -20.76 -29.74
C ASN A 36 11.50 -20.13 -28.63
N LEU A 37 11.73 -20.49 -27.36
CA LEU A 37 10.96 -19.98 -26.22
C LEU A 37 11.84 -19.12 -25.30
N PRO A 38 11.32 -17.98 -24.81
CA PRO A 38 11.97 -17.24 -23.75
C PRO A 38 11.63 -17.86 -22.38
N ILE A 39 12.63 -18.00 -21.53
CA ILE A 39 12.50 -18.45 -20.15
C ILE A 39 12.95 -17.32 -19.23
N CYS A 40 12.05 -16.90 -18.33
CA CYS A 40 12.30 -15.82 -17.39
C CYS A 40 12.71 -16.36 -16.03
N ALA A 41 13.89 -15.94 -15.55
CA ALA A 41 14.28 -16.06 -14.16
C ALA A 41 13.88 -14.77 -13.42
N CYS A 42 12.95 -14.88 -12.49
CA CYS A 42 12.38 -13.72 -11.81
C CYS A 42 13.25 -13.19 -10.67
N THR A 43 13.20 -11.87 -10.49
CA THR A 43 13.75 -11.19 -9.31
C THR A 43 12.93 -11.56 -8.06
N ASP A 44 13.52 -11.36 -6.88
CA ASP A 44 12.88 -11.74 -5.63
C ASP A 44 11.53 -11.02 -5.45
N GLY A 45 10.52 -11.79 -5.04
CA GLY A 45 9.13 -11.35 -4.89
C GLY A 45 8.30 -11.19 -6.16
N TYR A 46 8.84 -11.62 -7.30
CA TYR A 46 8.10 -11.77 -8.55
C TYR A 46 7.99 -13.23 -8.99
N ASN A 47 6.90 -13.57 -9.67
CA ASN A 47 6.64 -14.91 -10.18
C ASN A 47 5.82 -14.89 -11.48
N GLY A 48 5.53 -16.06 -12.04
CA GLY A 48 4.83 -16.18 -13.31
C GLY A 48 5.77 -16.32 -14.50
N SER A 49 5.20 -16.67 -15.65
CA SER A 49 5.97 -17.01 -16.86
C SER A 49 6.78 -15.85 -17.42
N ARG A 50 6.35 -14.62 -17.13
CA ARG A 50 6.99 -13.36 -17.52
C ARG A 50 7.33 -12.51 -16.29
N CYS A 51 7.36 -13.09 -15.10
CA CYS A 51 7.56 -12.38 -13.84
C CYS A 51 6.47 -11.34 -13.50
N GLU A 52 5.27 -11.47 -14.07
CA GLU A 52 4.14 -10.55 -13.90
C GLU A 52 3.44 -10.63 -12.54
N GLY A 53 3.57 -11.76 -11.86
CA GLY A 53 2.91 -12.04 -10.61
C GLY A 53 3.67 -11.44 -9.43
N THR A 54 2.96 -10.72 -8.57
CA THR A 54 3.52 -10.16 -7.35
C THR A 54 2.46 -10.09 -6.24
N PRO A 55 2.84 -10.19 -4.96
CA PRO A 55 1.94 -9.93 -3.82
C PRO A 55 1.24 -8.56 -3.87
N CYS A 56 1.76 -7.60 -4.65
CA CYS A 56 1.13 -6.30 -4.83
C CYS A 56 -0.03 -6.26 -5.83
N ASN A 57 -0.25 -7.31 -6.63
CA ASN A 57 -1.30 -7.32 -7.67
C ASN A 57 -2.72 -7.18 -7.11
N SER A 58 -2.95 -7.63 -5.87
CA SER A 58 -4.23 -7.45 -5.16
C SER A 58 -4.43 -6.05 -4.59
N SER A 59 -3.48 -5.13 -4.79
CA SER A 59 -3.47 -3.79 -4.18
C SER A 59 -3.65 -3.84 -2.66
N PRO A 60 -2.77 -4.55 -1.92
CA PRO A 60 -3.01 -4.83 -0.50
C PRO A 60 -2.83 -3.61 0.41
N CYS A 61 -2.18 -2.54 -0.05
CA CYS A 61 -1.99 -1.31 0.73
C CYS A 61 -3.20 -0.38 0.58
N LEU A 62 -3.95 -0.19 1.66
CA LEU A 62 -5.08 0.71 1.75
C LEU A 62 -4.63 2.17 1.79
N ASN A 63 -5.60 3.09 1.74
CA ASN A 63 -5.39 4.50 2.04
C ASN A 63 -4.23 5.15 1.25
N ARG A 64 -4.11 4.80 -0.03
CA ARG A 64 -3.06 5.30 -0.95
C ARG A 64 -1.63 4.93 -0.49
N GLY A 65 -1.48 3.81 0.21
CA GLY A 65 -0.17 3.23 0.50
C GLY A 65 0.51 2.71 -0.77
N THR A 66 1.83 2.82 -0.85
CA THR A 66 2.63 2.27 -1.95
C THR A 66 3.06 0.85 -1.60
N CYS A 67 2.68 -0.12 -2.43
CA CYS A 67 3.08 -1.52 -2.25
C CYS A 67 4.46 -1.78 -2.88
N LYS A 68 5.30 -2.52 -2.16
CA LYS A 68 6.53 -3.11 -2.70
C LYS A 68 6.56 -4.62 -2.42
N PRO A 69 6.92 -5.45 -3.42
CA PRO A 69 7.11 -6.88 -3.20
C PRO A 69 8.31 -7.12 -2.29
N SER A 70 8.25 -8.16 -1.45
CA SER A 70 9.33 -8.54 -0.53
C SER A 70 9.27 -10.05 -0.31
N GLY A 71 10.07 -10.82 -1.04
CA GLY A 71 9.96 -12.28 -1.09
C GLY A 71 8.54 -12.72 -1.45
N SER A 72 8.01 -13.72 -0.76
CA SER A 72 6.61 -14.17 -0.95
C SER A 72 5.54 -13.23 -0.39
N SER A 73 5.92 -12.06 0.16
CA SER A 73 5.03 -11.09 0.81
C SER A 73 5.14 -9.70 0.17
N PHE A 74 4.48 -8.72 0.78
CA PHE A 74 4.57 -7.30 0.45
C PHE A 74 4.96 -6.47 1.67
N VAL A 75 5.45 -5.26 1.40
CA VAL A 75 5.63 -4.18 2.38
C VAL A 75 4.87 -2.95 1.86
N CYS A 76 4.06 -2.35 2.74
CA CYS A 76 3.39 -1.10 2.44
C CYS A 76 4.19 0.07 2.98
N SER A 77 4.51 1.03 2.10
CA SER A 77 4.93 2.37 2.49
C SER A 77 3.68 3.22 2.62
N CYS A 78 3.22 3.44 3.84
CA CYS A 78 1.98 4.16 4.08
C CYS A 78 2.12 5.65 3.76
N SER A 79 1.05 6.20 3.17
CA SER A 79 0.92 7.65 3.03
C SER A 79 0.88 8.28 4.42
N THR A 80 1.32 9.54 4.50
CA THR A 80 1.35 10.32 5.72
C THR A 80 0.01 10.25 6.47
N GLY A 81 0.01 9.61 7.64
CA GLY A 81 -1.15 9.50 8.52
C GLY A 81 -1.81 8.14 8.66
N TYR A 82 -1.40 7.19 7.85
CA TYR A 82 -1.84 5.81 7.98
C TYR A 82 -0.71 4.94 8.51
N SER A 83 -1.07 3.95 9.29
CA SER A 83 -0.16 2.95 9.84
C SER A 83 -0.79 1.55 9.75
N GLY A 84 -0.09 0.56 10.26
CA GLY A 84 -0.48 -0.85 10.12
C GLY A 84 0.09 -1.49 8.86
N LYS A 85 -0.01 -2.83 8.80
CA LYS A 85 0.63 -3.65 7.75
C LYS A 85 0.14 -3.30 6.35
N GLN A 86 -1.13 -2.92 6.25
CA GLN A 86 -1.83 -2.55 5.03
C GLN A 86 -2.22 -1.06 5.03
N CYS A 87 -1.66 -0.23 5.91
CA CYS A 87 -2.03 1.19 6.03
C CYS A 87 -3.50 1.42 6.44
N GLN A 88 -4.04 0.53 7.26
CA GLN A 88 -5.45 0.49 7.67
C GLN A 88 -5.75 1.26 8.95
N THR A 89 -4.75 1.50 9.79
CA THR A 89 -4.88 2.15 11.10
C THR A 89 -4.75 3.67 10.94
N PHE A 90 -5.61 4.44 11.59
CA PHE A 90 -5.60 5.92 11.54
C PHE A 90 -6.25 6.55 12.78
N TRP A 91 -5.92 7.82 13.04
CA TRP A 91 -6.50 8.61 14.12
C TRP A 91 -7.52 9.59 13.56
N LEU A 92 -8.69 9.66 14.16
CA LEU A 92 -9.75 10.58 13.71
C LEU A 92 -9.54 12.02 14.18
N GLY A 93 -8.58 12.29 15.06
CA GLY A 93 -8.42 13.63 15.61
C GLY A 93 -9.27 13.93 16.85
N GLY A 94 -9.92 12.91 17.41
CA GLY A 94 -10.60 12.98 18.70
C GLY A 94 -9.66 12.68 19.86
N SER A 95 -9.83 13.40 20.97
CA SER A 95 -9.13 13.11 22.23
C SER A 95 -9.99 13.44 23.44
N ASP A 96 -9.81 12.74 24.54
CA ASP A 96 -10.41 13.04 25.85
C ASP A 96 -9.36 13.40 26.92
N GLN A 97 -8.12 13.72 26.50
CA GLN A 97 -7.00 14.08 27.38
C GLN A 97 -7.31 15.20 28.40
N ALA A 98 -8.24 16.09 28.06
CA ALA A 98 -8.64 17.18 28.94
C ALA A 98 -9.64 16.75 30.03
N ASN A 99 -10.49 15.77 29.75
CA ASN A 99 -11.51 15.27 30.67
C ASN A 99 -11.94 13.87 30.23
N GLU A 100 -11.56 12.88 31.03
CA GLU A 100 -11.83 11.46 30.82
C GLU A 100 -13.28 11.18 30.40
N GLY A 101 -13.45 10.49 29.27
CA GLY A 101 -14.77 10.14 28.74
C GLY A 101 -15.51 11.29 28.06
N VAL A 102 -14.90 12.48 27.94
CA VAL A 102 -15.43 13.63 27.18
C VAL A 102 -14.57 13.86 25.95
N TRP A 103 -14.99 13.26 24.84
CA TRP A 103 -14.30 13.32 23.56
C TRP A 103 -14.47 14.68 22.87
N VAL A 104 -13.35 15.29 22.51
CA VAL A 104 -13.29 16.57 21.79
C VAL A 104 -12.48 16.47 20.51
N TRP A 105 -12.94 17.14 19.46
CA TRP A 105 -12.14 17.31 18.24
C TRP A 105 -10.93 18.19 18.56
N THR A 106 -9.73 17.70 18.27
CA THR A 106 -8.48 18.45 18.53
C THR A 106 -8.33 19.71 17.68
N THR A 107 -9.11 19.86 16.62
CA THR A 107 -9.07 21.05 15.74
C THR A 107 -10.07 22.13 16.10
N SER A 108 -11.31 21.79 16.44
CA SER A 108 -12.36 22.76 16.81
C SER A 108 -12.61 22.88 18.31
N GLY A 109 -12.18 21.91 19.11
CA GLY A 109 -12.52 21.78 20.52
C GLY A 109 -13.99 21.39 20.76
N GLN A 110 -14.74 21.06 19.71
CA GLN A 110 -16.14 20.66 19.86
C GLN A 110 -16.25 19.27 20.47
N VAL A 111 -17.14 19.14 21.45
CA VAL A 111 -17.49 17.87 22.08
C VAL A 111 -18.31 17.03 21.11
N PHE A 112 -18.00 15.74 21.04
CA PHE A 112 -18.76 14.77 20.24
C PHE A 112 -18.95 13.46 20.98
N THR A 113 -19.82 12.60 20.46
CA THR A 113 -20.09 11.27 21.02
C THR A 113 -19.51 10.20 20.11
N VAL A 114 -18.76 9.29 20.71
CA VAL A 114 -18.25 8.08 20.05
C VAL A 114 -19.18 6.92 20.38
N THR A 115 -19.65 6.24 19.35
CA THR A 115 -20.42 5.00 19.45
C THR A 115 -19.69 3.95 18.62
N ASP A 116 -19.71 2.68 19.03
CA ASP A 116 -19.01 1.53 18.39
C ASP A 116 -17.59 1.24 18.94
N TRP A 117 -17.46 1.30 20.27
CA TRP A 117 -16.23 0.92 20.97
C TRP A 117 -15.92 -0.55 20.81
N HIS A 118 -14.64 -0.89 20.73
CA HIS A 118 -14.25 -2.28 20.69
C HIS A 118 -14.69 -3.03 21.95
N THR A 119 -15.38 -4.16 21.77
CA THR A 119 -16.03 -4.87 22.90
C THR A 119 -15.59 -6.33 23.09
N ARG A 120 -14.80 -6.89 22.17
CA ARG A 120 -14.61 -8.35 22.07
C ARG A 120 -13.46 -8.89 22.89
N THR A 121 -12.25 -8.36 22.72
CA THR A 121 -11.05 -8.87 23.40
C THR A 121 -10.58 -7.97 24.54
N ILE A 122 -10.94 -6.70 24.49
CA ILE A 122 -10.68 -5.66 25.48
C ILE A 122 -11.91 -4.74 25.46
N ARG A 123 -12.40 -4.33 26.63
CA ARG A 123 -13.64 -3.55 26.73
C ARG A 123 -13.29 -2.06 26.70
N GLU A 124 -13.40 -1.45 25.53
CA GLU A 124 -13.12 -0.03 25.32
C GLU A 124 -14.33 0.87 25.64
N PRO A 125 -14.08 2.16 25.99
CA PRO A 125 -12.77 2.76 26.27
C PRO A 125 -12.27 2.32 27.65
N ASN A 126 -11.04 1.80 27.70
CA ASN A 126 -10.49 1.18 28.91
C ASN A 126 -9.52 2.11 29.67
N ASN A 127 -9.04 3.17 29.02
CA ASN A 127 -8.06 4.12 29.50
C ASN A 127 -6.90 3.46 30.25
N GLN A 128 -6.21 2.54 29.58
CA GLN A 128 -5.19 1.73 30.21
C GLN A 128 -4.11 2.62 30.83
N ASN A 129 -3.85 2.45 32.13
CA ASN A 129 -2.86 3.25 32.89
C ASN A 129 -3.11 4.77 32.89
N GLY A 130 -4.29 5.26 32.50
CA GLY A 130 -4.60 6.69 32.50
C GLY A 130 -3.89 7.48 31.39
N ASN A 131 -3.41 6.83 30.32
CA ASN A 131 -2.66 7.50 29.25
C ASN A 131 -3.16 7.20 27.83
N GLU A 132 -4.28 6.51 27.74
CA GLU A 132 -5.01 6.18 26.53
C GLU A 132 -6.04 7.29 26.32
N ASN A 133 -5.77 8.21 25.38
CA ASN A 133 -6.54 9.44 25.24
C ASN A 133 -6.85 9.82 23.77
N CYS A 134 -6.46 9.00 22.78
CA CYS A 134 -6.58 9.34 21.36
C CYS A 134 -7.48 8.35 20.63
N LEU A 135 -8.51 8.88 19.94
CA LEU A 135 -9.52 8.07 19.26
C LEU A 135 -9.01 7.49 17.93
N THR A 136 -8.76 6.19 17.92
CA THR A 136 -8.18 5.45 16.79
C THR A 136 -9.14 4.36 16.28
N ILE A 137 -8.95 3.97 15.02
CA ILE A 137 -9.47 2.70 14.48
C ILE A 137 -8.29 1.76 14.30
N ASP A 138 -8.45 0.53 14.76
CA ASP A 138 -7.47 -0.55 14.65
C ASP A 138 -8.09 -1.79 13.99
N ASP A 139 -7.39 -2.42 13.05
CA ASP A 139 -7.84 -3.66 12.40
C ASP A 139 -7.62 -4.90 13.26
N ASP A 140 -6.65 -4.86 14.17
CA ASP A 140 -6.48 -5.92 15.17
C ASP A 140 -7.69 -5.97 16.13
N LEU A 141 -8.54 -4.92 16.11
CA LEU A 141 -9.77 -4.75 16.88
C LEU A 141 -11.03 -4.72 16.01
N ASP A 142 -11.05 -5.45 14.89
CA ASP A 142 -12.21 -5.56 13.99
C ASP A 142 -12.68 -4.21 13.38
N TYR A 143 -11.79 -3.21 13.29
CA TYR A 143 -12.10 -1.83 12.86
C TYR A 143 -13.06 -1.06 13.81
N GLU A 144 -13.19 -1.51 15.06
CA GLU A 144 -13.95 -0.83 16.12
C GLU A 144 -13.10 0.29 16.78
N TRP A 145 -13.72 1.20 17.55
CA TRP A 145 -13.00 2.31 18.20
C TRP A 145 -12.10 1.86 19.34
N ASN A 146 -10.94 2.51 19.46
CA ASN A 146 -9.97 2.35 20.55
C ASN A 146 -9.46 3.73 21.04
N ASP A 147 -9.28 3.90 22.34
CA ASP A 147 -8.78 5.09 23.04
C ASP A 147 -7.25 5.08 23.23
N GLU A 148 -6.47 4.59 22.28
CA GLU A 148 -5.01 4.39 22.41
C GLU A 148 -4.16 5.62 22.84
N LYS A 149 -2.91 5.38 23.26
CA LYS A 149 -1.92 6.41 23.63
C LYS A 149 -1.67 7.40 22.50
N CYS A 150 -1.84 8.68 22.82
CA CYS A 150 -1.53 9.78 21.89
C CYS A 150 -0.05 9.90 21.50
N SER A 151 0.86 9.22 22.21
CA SER A 151 2.28 9.19 21.85
C SER A 151 2.60 8.31 20.65
N ILE A 152 1.64 7.51 20.19
CA ILE A 152 1.80 6.71 18.98
C ILE A 152 1.53 7.62 17.78
N ASP A 153 2.44 7.60 16.81
CA ASP A 153 2.35 8.38 15.59
C ASP A 153 1.21 7.85 14.68
N TYR A 154 0.01 8.33 14.92
CA TYR A 154 -1.13 8.25 13.99
C TYR A 154 -1.28 9.60 13.27
N ARG A 155 -1.83 9.67 12.04
CA ARG A 155 -2.37 10.98 11.58
C ARG A 155 -3.80 10.92 11.07
N PHE A 156 -4.26 12.15 10.87
CA PHE A 156 -5.54 12.74 11.23
C PHE A 156 -6.54 12.69 10.08
N ILE A 157 -7.71 12.09 10.30
CA ILE A 157 -8.88 12.40 9.47
C ILE A 157 -9.46 13.72 9.97
N CYS A 158 -9.49 14.74 9.10
CA CYS A 158 -10.02 16.04 9.50
C CYS A 158 -11.49 15.96 9.88
N GLU A 159 -11.86 16.70 10.92
CA GLU A 159 -13.25 17.04 11.19
C GLU A 159 -13.88 17.63 9.92
N LYS A 160 -15.02 17.08 9.49
CA LYS A 160 -15.77 17.64 8.38
C LYS A 160 -16.30 19.02 8.80
N PRO A 161 -16.10 20.08 8.00
CA PRO A 161 -16.64 21.40 8.33
C PRO A 161 -18.13 21.33 8.60
N LEU A 162 -18.57 21.95 9.70
CA LEU A 162 -20.00 22.18 9.95
C LEU A 162 -20.53 23.05 8.80
N VAL A 163 -21.41 22.47 8.00
CA VAL A 163 -22.08 23.14 6.87
C VAL A 163 -23.26 23.96 7.38
#